data_AF-A0A9P1GPE0-F1
#
_entry.id   AF-A0A9P1GPE0-F1
#
_cell.length_a   1.000
_cell.length_b   1.000
_cell.length_c   1.000
_cell.angle_alpha   90.00
_cell.angle_beta   90.00
_cell.angle_gamma   90.00
#
_symmetry.space_group_name_H-M   'P 1'
#
loop_
_entity.id
_entity.type
_entity.pdbx_description
1 polymer ?
#
loop_
_entity_poly.entity_id
_entity_poly.type
_entity_poly.pdbx_seq_one_letter_code
_entity_poly.pdbx_strand_id
1 'polypeptide(L)'
;MPGIRLERRRALSAAVSLLPAPAEAILRTTKETPELPQVLAVMLLRTTYDSVESWGVYSDMADYQKKFAVQLRDGFESFRGRYENYDLTDLYNTSKLLESRSGGVTNRFYFSFLNDAQWRVIARAIRRGPDRERFSQLVGSRLYQSILRGEDIKSDVDMQGQEANLPSIGRWPQLAVSKGSDPTVLSSGTRQLLKYLKDIGYCKDFQVTDFASTGDAVKFVSFVFDPVNLDATVSLMRSNGGFAPRYDQRILQAYFADCGFSSTFEDTLAESIEVTSTSSRFVPKGVRTAWMLKPDNAS
;
A
#
# COMPACT_ATOMS: atom_id res chain seq x y z
N MET A 1 63.82 34.54 37.08
CA MET A 1 63.21 33.68 36.05
C MET A 1 64.17 32.57 35.65
N PRO A 2 64.16 31.42 36.34
CA PRO A 2 64.57 30.13 35.79
C PRO A 2 63.39 29.12 35.79
N GLY A 3 63.40 28.21 34.82
CA GLY A 3 62.32 27.24 34.58
C GLY A 3 62.29 26.02 35.48
N ILE A 4 61.45 25.03 35.13
CA ILE A 4 61.71 23.58 35.14
C ILE A 4 60.51 22.84 34.49
N ARG A 5 60.85 22.09 33.45
CA ARG A 5 60.33 20.81 32.89
C ARG A 5 58.95 20.28 33.31
N LEU A 6 58.22 19.80 32.30
CA LEU A 6 57.72 18.43 32.29
C LEU A 6 57.88 17.79 30.89
N GLU A 7 58.80 16.84 30.79
CA GLU A 7 58.76 15.78 29.78
C GLU A 7 57.64 14.79 30.14
N ARG A 8 56.94 14.22 29.15
CA ARG A 8 57.07 12.81 28.75
C ARG A 8 55.90 12.29 27.91
N ARG A 9 56.31 11.64 26.82
CA ARG A 9 55.85 10.34 26.29
C ARG A 9 54.63 10.27 25.36
N ARG A 10 54.98 9.97 24.10
CA ARG A 10 54.50 8.87 23.23
C ARG A 10 52.99 8.77 22.98
N ALA A 11 52.64 8.99 21.70
CA ALA A 11 51.82 8.03 20.97
C ALA A 11 52.23 8.04 19.48
N LEU A 12 52.96 7.00 19.08
CA LEU A 12 52.81 6.41 17.75
C LEU A 12 51.37 5.88 17.67
N SER A 13 50.59 6.29 16.67
CA SER A 13 49.70 5.36 15.95
C SER A 13 48.98 6.07 14.80
N ALA A 14 48.95 5.35 13.67
CA ALA A 14 48.00 5.47 12.57
C ALA A 14 48.05 6.75 11.72
N ALA A 15 48.85 6.67 10.66
CA ALA A 15 48.40 7.14 9.35
C ALA A 15 47.04 6.48 9.05
N VAL A 16 45.95 7.17 9.35
CA VAL A 16 44.61 6.79 8.89
C VAL A 16 44.61 7.04 7.39
N SER A 17 44.76 5.95 6.66
CA SER A 17 44.60 5.88 5.22
C SER A 17 43.27 6.55 4.85
N LEU A 18 43.35 7.71 4.18
CA LEU A 18 42.23 8.35 3.48
C LEU A 18 41.91 7.54 2.22
N LEU A 19 41.53 6.28 2.40
CA LEU A 19 40.85 5.56 1.35
C LEU A 19 39.42 6.13 1.31
N PRO A 20 38.92 6.56 0.14
CA PRO A 20 37.51 6.84 -0.01
C PRO A 20 36.74 5.60 0.43
N ALA A 21 35.67 5.79 1.20
CA ALA A 21 34.76 4.71 1.56
C ALA A 21 34.43 3.92 0.28
N PRO A 22 34.48 2.57 0.32
CA PRO A 22 34.13 1.78 -0.84
C PRO A 22 32.74 2.25 -1.28
N ALA A 23 32.63 2.69 -2.53
CA ALA A 23 31.36 3.04 -3.15
C ALA A 23 30.39 1.91 -2.82
N GLU A 24 29.36 2.21 -2.02
CA GLU A 24 28.35 1.22 -1.66
C GLU A 24 27.87 0.62 -2.97
N ALA A 25 28.07 -0.69 -3.12
CA ALA A 25 27.71 -1.40 -4.33
C ALA A 25 26.22 -1.13 -4.57
N ILE A 26 25.93 -0.37 -5.63
CA ILE A 26 24.56 -0.18 -6.11
C ILE A 26 24.06 -1.58 -6.44
N LEU A 27 23.22 -2.13 -5.56
CA LEU A 27 22.56 -3.41 -5.77
C LEU A 27 21.58 -3.25 -6.92
N ARG A 28 22.08 -3.41 -8.15
CA ARG A 28 21.26 -3.56 -9.35
C ARG A 28 20.41 -4.81 -9.15
N THR A 29 19.10 -4.64 -8.98
CA THR A 29 18.17 -5.77 -9.03
C THR A 29 18.13 -6.29 -10.46
N THR A 30 18.82 -7.40 -10.72
CA THR A 30 18.84 -8.12 -12.01
C THR A 30 17.59 -8.98 -12.25
N LYS A 31 16.59 -8.90 -11.36
CA LYS A 31 15.33 -9.64 -11.49
C LYS A 31 14.39 -8.86 -12.39
N GLU A 32 13.77 -9.53 -13.36
CA GLU A 32 12.60 -9.02 -14.07
C GLU A 32 11.63 -8.46 -13.04
N THR A 33 11.34 -7.16 -13.15
CA THR A 33 10.49 -6.46 -12.19
C THR A 33 9.06 -6.93 -12.40
N PRO A 34 8.33 -7.34 -11.34
CA PRO A 34 6.95 -7.77 -11.51
C PRO A 34 6.10 -6.67 -12.13
N GLU A 35 5.21 -7.08 -13.04
CA GLU A 35 4.32 -6.17 -13.75
C GLU A 35 2.97 -6.05 -13.06
N LEU A 36 2.32 -4.92 -13.25
CA LEU A 36 1.01 -4.55 -12.73
C LEU A 36 0.23 -3.86 -13.87
N PRO A 37 -1.05 -4.19 -14.13
CA PRO A 37 -1.84 -3.43 -15.08
C PRO A 37 -1.87 -1.93 -14.73
N GLN A 38 -1.53 -1.07 -15.69
CA GLN A 38 -1.47 0.39 -15.48
C GLN A 38 -2.81 0.94 -15.01
N VAL A 39 -3.90 0.47 -15.61
CA VAL A 39 -5.25 0.84 -15.22
C VAL A 39 -5.45 0.55 -13.74
N LEU A 40 -5.13 -0.66 -13.27
CA LEU A 40 -5.24 -1.05 -11.86
C LEU A 40 -4.41 -0.13 -10.94
N ALA A 41 -3.16 0.18 -11.31
CA ALA A 41 -2.31 1.09 -10.56
C ALA A 41 -2.99 2.46 -10.36
N VAL A 42 -3.58 3.00 -11.44
CA VAL A 42 -4.32 4.27 -11.41
C VAL A 42 -5.56 4.15 -10.52
N MET A 43 -6.35 3.07 -10.61
CA MET A 43 -7.56 2.92 -9.78
C MET A 43 -7.24 2.95 -8.29
N LEU A 44 -6.17 2.27 -7.87
CA LEU A 44 -5.77 2.18 -6.46
C LEU A 44 -5.25 3.51 -5.91
N LEU A 45 -4.38 4.19 -6.67
CA LEU A 45 -3.85 5.51 -6.29
C LEU A 45 -4.95 6.57 -6.27
N ARG A 46 -5.83 6.57 -7.28
CA ARG A 46 -6.92 7.52 -7.42
C ARG A 46 -7.95 7.38 -6.32
N THR A 47 -8.35 6.16 -5.99
CA THR A 47 -9.32 5.95 -4.89
C THR A 47 -8.79 6.49 -3.56
N THR A 48 -7.47 6.36 -3.34
CA THR A 48 -6.83 6.92 -2.14
C THR A 48 -6.81 8.45 -2.20
N TYR A 49 -6.52 9.03 -3.36
CA TYR A 49 -6.55 10.47 -3.61
C TYR A 49 -7.94 11.08 -3.39
N ASP A 50 -8.98 10.51 -3.99
CA ASP A 50 -10.36 11.00 -3.83
C ASP A 50 -10.80 10.91 -2.36
N SER A 51 -10.32 9.89 -1.64
CA SER A 51 -10.58 9.75 -0.20
C SER A 51 -9.93 10.88 0.60
N VAL A 52 -8.73 11.34 0.21
CA VAL A 52 -8.06 12.51 0.83
C VAL A 52 -8.88 13.77 0.60
N GLU A 53 -9.30 14.00 -0.64
CA GLU A 53 -10.11 15.17 -1.01
C GLU A 53 -11.40 15.22 -0.18
N SER A 54 -12.13 14.11 -0.15
CA SER A 54 -13.39 14.04 0.59
C SER A 54 -13.24 14.08 2.11
N TRP A 55 -12.07 13.68 2.63
CA TRP A 55 -11.77 13.81 4.06
C TRP A 55 -11.47 15.26 4.45
N GLY A 56 -11.00 16.11 3.51
CA GLY A 56 -10.72 17.52 3.75
C GLY A 56 -9.51 17.77 4.67
N VAL A 57 -8.52 16.88 4.64
CA VAL A 57 -7.31 17.00 5.48
C VAL A 57 -6.33 18.07 4.99
N TYR A 58 -6.42 18.48 3.71
CA TYR A 58 -5.64 19.55 3.12
C TYR A 58 -6.54 20.74 2.78
N SER A 59 -5.97 21.94 2.72
CA SER A 59 -6.74 23.16 2.39
C SER A 59 -7.33 23.11 0.99
N ASP A 60 -6.57 22.54 0.05
CA ASP A 60 -6.96 22.23 -1.31
C ASP A 60 -6.09 21.08 -1.83
N MET A 61 -6.42 20.57 -3.01
CA MET A 61 -5.66 19.48 -3.62
C MET A 61 -4.28 19.91 -4.13
N ALA A 62 -4.05 21.21 -4.35
CA ALA A 62 -2.73 21.71 -4.74
C ALA A 62 -1.73 21.63 -3.57
N ASP A 63 -2.18 21.88 -2.33
CA ASP A 63 -1.37 21.72 -1.11
C ASP A 63 -0.98 20.25 -0.90
N TYR A 64 -1.92 19.31 -1.11
CA TYR A 64 -1.60 17.88 -1.09
C TYR A 64 -0.55 17.53 -2.15
N GLN A 65 -0.76 17.93 -3.41
CA GLN A 65 0.16 17.64 -4.51
C GLN A 65 1.56 18.21 -4.26
N LYS A 66 1.65 19.44 -3.73
CA LYS A 66 2.92 20.05 -3.34
C LYS A 66 3.64 19.25 -2.27
N LYS A 67 2.94 18.83 -1.21
CA LYS A 67 3.52 18.03 -0.12
C LYS A 67 3.93 16.64 -0.61
N PHE A 68 3.16 16.05 -1.52
CA PHE A 68 3.49 14.80 -2.17
C PHE A 68 4.77 14.91 -3.01
N ALA A 69 4.88 15.94 -3.86
CA ALA A 69 6.09 16.20 -4.65
C ALA A 69 7.33 16.42 -3.77
N VAL A 70 7.19 17.16 -2.66
CA VAL A 70 8.27 17.34 -1.67
C VAL A 70 8.66 16.01 -1.04
N GLN A 71 7.70 15.15 -0.68
CA GLN A 71 8.00 13.84 -0.12
C GLN A 71 8.75 12.94 -1.11
N LEU A 72 8.40 12.98 -2.39
CA LEU A 72 9.11 12.23 -3.41
C LEU A 72 10.54 12.72 -3.60
N ARG A 73 10.75 14.04 -3.55
CA ARG A 73 12.07 14.67 -3.71
C ARG A 73 12.99 14.42 -2.52
N ASP A 74 12.47 14.58 -1.29
CA ASP A 74 13.26 14.71 -0.06
C ASP A 74 13.16 13.49 0.87
N GLY A 75 12.08 12.71 0.76
CA GLY A 75 11.73 11.72 1.77
C GLY A 75 12.48 10.38 1.70
N PHE A 76 13.37 10.21 0.71
CA PHE A 76 13.73 8.87 0.23
C PHE A 76 15.16 8.76 -0.32
N GLU A 77 16.17 9.31 0.39
CA GLU A 77 17.59 9.15 0.01
C GLU A 77 18.00 7.66 -0.13
N SER A 78 17.49 6.77 0.73
CA SER A 78 17.75 5.31 0.66
C SER A 78 16.97 4.55 -0.44
N PHE A 79 16.08 5.25 -1.13
CA PHE A 79 15.27 4.73 -2.24
C PHE A 79 15.73 5.33 -3.58
N ARG A 80 16.35 6.52 -3.60
CA ARG A 80 16.98 7.10 -4.80
C ARG A 80 17.86 6.06 -5.50
N GLY A 81 18.84 5.48 -4.83
CA GLY A 81 19.72 4.48 -5.48
C GLY A 81 19.03 3.23 -6.06
N ARG A 82 17.80 2.89 -5.62
CA ARG A 82 17.01 1.76 -6.16
C ARG A 82 16.04 2.16 -7.27
N TYR A 83 15.64 3.43 -7.35
CA TYR A 83 14.57 3.92 -8.23
C TYR A 83 14.90 5.22 -9.00
N GLU A 84 16.13 5.72 -8.92
CA GLU A 84 16.62 6.96 -9.56
C GLU A 84 16.66 6.90 -11.09
N ASN A 85 16.54 5.70 -11.67
CA ASN A 85 16.49 5.51 -13.12
C ASN A 85 15.06 5.49 -13.70
N TYR A 86 14.01 5.69 -12.88
CA TYR A 86 12.63 5.68 -13.38
C TYR A 86 12.17 7.09 -13.77
N ASP A 87 11.68 7.24 -15.01
CA ASP A 87 11.04 8.46 -15.50
C ASP A 87 9.64 8.60 -14.86
N LEU A 88 9.45 9.67 -14.09
CA LEU A 88 8.23 9.95 -13.32
C LEU A 88 7.26 10.89 -14.05
N THR A 89 7.62 11.34 -15.25
CA THR A 89 6.93 12.42 -15.96
C THR A 89 5.52 12.02 -16.41
N ASP A 90 5.31 10.72 -16.68
CA ASP A 90 4.07 10.22 -17.30
C ASP A 90 3.00 9.79 -16.30
N LEU A 91 3.34 9.61 -15.01
CA LEU A 91 2.37 9.12 -14.01
C LEU A 91 1.42 10.21 -13.50
N TYR A 92 1.84 11.48 -13.59
CA TYR A 92 1.02 12.64 -13.24
C TYR A 92 0.10 13.10 -14.36
N ASN A 93 0.28 12.53 -15.55
CA ASN A 93 -0.46 12.89 -16.74
C ASN A 93 -1.22 11.65 -17.18
N THR A 94 -2.43 11.48 -16.64
CA THR A 94 -3.31 10.31 -16.85
C THR A 94 -3.47 9.94 -18.34
N SER A 95 -3.38 10.93 -19.24
CA SER A 95 -3.34 10.75 -20.70
C SER A 95 -2.05 10.10 -21.22
N LYS A 96 -0.86 10.51 -20.74
CA LYS A 96 0.43 9.95 -21.20
C LYS A 96 0.70 8.55 -20.70
N LEU A 97 0.25 8.23 -19.48
CA LEU A 97 0.30 6.88 -18.91
C LEU A 97 -0.35 5.86 -19.85
N LEU A 98 -1.48 6.24 -20.46
CA LEU A 98 -2.27 5.42 -21.39
C LEU A 98 -1.77 5.48 -22.85
N GLU A 99 -1.02 6.52 -23.22
CA GLU A 99 -0.40 6.65 -24.56
C GLU A 99 0.91 5.88 -24.70
N SER A 100 1.52 5.43 -23.60
CA SER A 100 2.76 4.65 -23.64
C SER A 100 2.56 3.37 -24.46
N ARG A 101 3.30 3.23 -25.56
CA ARG A 101 3.27 2.09 -26.51
C ARG A 101 3.64 0.73 -25.87
N SER A 102 3.81 0.66 -24.55
CA SER A 102 4.26 -0.49 -23.78
C SER A 102 3.08 -1.19 -23.07
N GLY A 103 2.27 -1.93 -23.82
CA GLY A 103 1.53 -3.10 -23.31
C GLY A 103 0.55 -2.94 -22.14
N GLY A 104 0.17 -1.73 -21.71
CA GLY A 104 -0.82 -1.52 -20.64
C GLY A 104 -0.41 -1.99 -19.24
N VAL A 105 0.88 -2.27 -19.03
CA VAL A 105 1.46 -2.72 -17.76
C VAL A 105 2.55 -1.76 -17.26
N THR A 106 2.72 -1.67 -15.94
CA THR A 106 3.71 -0.84 -15.26
C THR A 106 4.46 -1.68 -14.23
N ASN A 107 5.54 -1.13 -13.70
CA ASN A 107 6.39 -1.78 -12.73
C ASN A 107 5.73 -1.76 -11.33
N ARG A 108 5.55 -2.94 -10.72
CA ARG A 108 4.94 -3.09 -9.39
C ARG A 108 5.72 -2.39 -8.29
N PHE A 109 7.05 -2.45 -8.31
CA PHE A 109 7.88 -1.80 -7.29
C PHE A 109 7.76 -0.28 -7.36
N TYR A 110 7.65 0.24 -8.58
CA TYR A 110 7.41 1.66 -8.82
C TYR A 110 6.05 2.11 -8.28
N PHE A 111 4.98 1.36 -8.56
CA PHE A 111 3.68 1.59 -7.93
C PHE A 111 3.77 1.56 -6.40
N SER A 112 4.45 0.55 -5.84
CA SER A 112 4.62 0.42 -4.40
C SER A 112 5.36 1.62 -3.79
N PHE A 113 6.34 2.19 -4.49
CA PHE A 113 7.01 3.41 -4.04
C PHE A 113 6.05 4.61 -3.97
N LEU A 114 5.28 4.85 -5.02
CA LEU A 114 4.28 5.94 -5.06
C LEU A 114 3.24 5.77 -3.96
N ASN A 115 2.82 4.53 -3.74
CA ASN A 115 1.88 4.18 -2.70
C ASN A 115 2.44 4.44 -1.30
N ASP A 116 3.71 4.10 -1.02
CA ASP A 116 4.37 4.47 0.24
C ASP A 116 4.41 5.99 0.44
N ALA A 117 4.83 6.74 -0.59
CA ALA A 117 4.89 8.19 -0.53
C ALA A 117 3.52 8.83 -0.25
N GLN A 118 2.45 8.37 -0.92
CA GLN A 118 1.09 8.89 -0.75
C GLN A 118 0.63 8.68 0.70
N TRP A 119 0.78 7.47 1.22
CA TRP A 119 0.34 7.15 2.57
C TRP A 119 1.19 7.86 3.64
N ARG A 120 2.49 8.07 3.43
CA ARG A 120 3.32 8.88 4.35
C ARG A 120 2.89 10.34 4.39
N VAL A 121 2.56 10.92 3.24
CA VAL A 121 2.10 12.31 3.14
C VAL A 121 0.79 12.48 3.91
N ILE A 122 -0.15 11.55 3.71
CA ILE A 122 -1.43 11.54 4.44
C ILE A 122 -1.20 11.33 5.94
N ALA A 123 -0.32 10.40 6.33
CA ALA A 123 -0.03 10.11 7.73
C ALA A 123 0.52 11.33 8.51
N ARG A 124 1.24 12.23 7.83
CA ARG A 124 1.73 13.48 8.44
C ARG A 124 0.60 14.46 8.76
N ALA A 125 -0.47 14.41 7.98
CA ALA A 125 -1.61 15.29 8.12
C ALA A 125 -2.65 14.70 9.08
N ILE A 126 -2.91 13.39 9.02
CA ILE A 126 -3.78 12.66 9.96
C ILE A 126 -2.94 12.11 11.12
N ARG A 127 -2.74 12.91 12.17
CA ARG A 127 -1.82 12.55 13.27
C ARG A 127 -2.37 11.53 14.26
N ARG A 128 -3.68 11.52 14.49
CA ARG A 128 -4.31 10.67 15.51
C ARG A 128 -4.52 9.25 14.96
N GLY A 129 -4.14 8.25 15.75
CA GLY A 129 -4.30 6.83 15.40
C GLY A 129 -5.74 6.44 15.00
N PRO A 130 -6.77 6.81 15.79
CA PRO A 130 -8.16 6.52 15.41
C PRO A 130 -8.60 7.15 14.09
N ASP A 131 -8.13 8.36 13.77
CA ASP A 131 -8.48 9.03 12.51
C ASP A 131 -7.80 8.35 11.31
N ARG A 132 -6.58 7.84 11.50
CA ARG A 132 -5.88 7.00 10.51
C ARG A 132 -6.64 5.72 10.20
N GLU A 133 -7.16 5.05 11.22
CA GLU A 133 -8.00 3.84 11.06
C GLU A 133 -9.25 4.17 10.24
N ARG A 134 -9.99 5.21 10.63
CA ARG A 134 -11.22 5.64 9.93
C ARG A 134 -10.95 6.07 8.49
N PHE A 135 -9.86 6.79 8.23
CA PHE A 135 -9.45 7.14 6.86
C PHE A 135 -9.21 5.88 6.04
N SER A 136 -8.51 4.89 6.60
CA SER A 136 -8.24 3.64 5.90
C SER A 136 -9.53 2.85 5.61
N GLN A 137 -10.50 2.89 6.53
CA GLN A 137 -11.84 2.33 6.33
C GLN A 137 -12.61 3.06 5.23
N LEU A 138 -12.49 4.39 5.13
CA LEU A 138 -13.10 5.17 4.04
C LEU A 138 -12.54 4.73 2.67
N VAL A 139 -11.22 4.61 2.55
CA VAL A 139 -10.56 4.13 1.32
C VAL A 139 -11.08 2.74 0.93
N GLY A 140 -11.15 1.81 1.90
CA GLY A 140 -11.68 0.46 1.69
C GLY A 140 -13.14 0.44 1.25
N SER A 141 -13.97 1.25 1.92
CA SER A 141 -15.40 1.36 1.62
C SER A 141 -15.64 1.88 0.21
N ARG A 142 -14.85 2.87 -0.23
CA ARG A 142 -14.91 3.38 -1.60
C ARG A 142 -14.53 2.31 -2.61
N LEU A 143 -13.36 1.67 -2.45
CA LEU A 143 -12.92 0.60 -3.33
C LEU A 143 -13.97 -0.52 -3.44
N TYR A 144 -14.51 -0.96 -2.30
CA TYR A 144 -15.53 -1.98 -2.27
C TYR A 144 -16.79 -1.56 -3.06
N GLN A 145 -17.29 -0.34 -2.85
CA GLN A 145 -18.46 0.16 -3.58
C GLN A 145 -18.19 0.33 -5.09
N SER A 146 -17.00 0.82 -5.46
CA SER A 146 -16.59 0.95 -6.86
C SER A 146 -16.56 -0.41 -7.56
N ILE A 147 -16.08 -1.46 -6.88
CA ILE A 147 -16.09 -2.85 -7.38
C ILE A 147 -17.53 -3.36 -7.56
N LEU A 148 -18.41 -3.16 -6.58
CA LEU A 148 -19.81 -3.64 -6.65
C LEU A 148 -20.61 -2.95 -7.77
N ARG A 149 -20.32 -1.67 -8.04
CA ARG A 149 -21.01 -0.87 -9.07
C ARG A 149 -20.37 -1.02 -10.44
N GLY A 150 -19.16 -1.55 -10.49
CA GLY A 150 -18.31 -1.50 -11.68
C GLY A 150 -18.11 -0.06 -12.14
N GLU A 151 -17.60 0.80 -11.26
CA GLU A 151 -17.46 2.23 -11.52
C GLU A 151 -16.45 2.52 -12.64
N ASP A 152 -16.83 3.43 -13.54
CA ASP A 152 -15.95 3.97 -14.57
C ASP A 152 -15.01 5.01 -13.95
N ILE A 153 -13.74 4.91 -14.28
CA ILE A 153 -12.74 5.92 -13.94
C ILE A 153 -12.62 6.84 -15.14
N LYS A 154 -12.84 8.13 -14.89
CA LYS A 154 -12.69 9.18 -15.90
C LYS A 154 -11.31 9.81 -15.80
N SER A 155 -10.78 10.26 -16.92
CA SER A 155 -9.58 11.10 -16.96
C SER A 155 -9.82 12.41 -16.22
N ASP A 156 -8.83 12.89 -15.48
CA ASP A 156 -8.86 14.21 -14.83
C ASP A 156 -8.38 15.34 -15.75
N VAL A 157 -7.92 14.99 -16.95
CA VAL A 157 -7.47 15.96 -17.94
C VAL A 157 -8.69 16.49 -18.67
N ASP A 158 -9.15 17.67 -18.24
CA ASP A 158 -10.23 18.39 -18.89
C ASP A 158 -9.78 18.80 -20.30
N MET A 159 -10.21 18.02 -21.29
CA MET A 159 -9.79 18.24 -22.67
C MET A 159 -10.33 19.58 -23.20
N GLN A 160 -11.45 20.11 -22.69
CA GLN A 160 -12.13 21.29 -23.25
C GLN A 160 -13.05 22.07 -22.28
N GLY A 161 -12.88 21.99 -20.95
CA GLY A 161 -13.73 22.73 -20.00
C GLY A 161 -15.12 22.13 -19.78
N GLN A 162 -15.28 20.82 -20.00
CA GLN A 162 -16.55 20.09 -19.86
C GLN A 162 -16.34 18.80 -19.06
N GLU A 163 -16.53 18.87 -17.74
CA GLU A 163 -16.50 17.71 -16.83
C GLU A 163 -17.41 16.54 -17.28
N ALA A 164 -18.47 16.84 -18.05
CA ALA A 164 -19.44 15.84 -18.52
C ALA A 164 -18.88 14.84 -19.54
N ASN A 165 -17.78 15.17 -20.24
CA ASN A 165 -17.27 14.40 -21.40
C ASN A 165 -15.83 13.89 -21.22
N LEU A 166 -15.38 13.69 -19.99
CA LEU A 166 -14.06 13.14 -19.72
C LEU A 166 -13.97 11.67 -20.21
N PRO A 167 -12.92 11.29 -20.97
CA PRO A 167 -12.80 9.93 -21.50
C PRO A 167 -12.63 8.91 -20.37
N SER A 168 -13.30 7.76 -20.51
CA SER A 168 -13.10 6.61 -19.61
C SER A 168 -11.70 6.05 -19.80
N ILE A 169 -10.97 5.93 -18.70
CA ILE A 169 -9.60 5.39 -18.65
C ILE A 169 -9.58 3.93 -18.18
N GLY A 170 -10.71 3.43 -17.70
CA GLY A 170 -10.87 2.07 -17.21
C GLY A 170 -12.15 1.95 -16.39
N ARG A 171 -12.54 0.71 -16.11
CA ARG A 171 -13.74 0.39 -15.34
C ARG A 171 -13.42 -0.73 -14.38
N TRP A 172 -13.92 -0.66 -13.16
CA TRP A 172 -13.90 -1.83 -12.27
C TRP A 172 -14.81 -2.92 -12.88
N PRO A 173 -14.31 -4.14 -13.13
CA PRO A 173 -15.22 -5.23 -13.48
C PRO A 173 -16.23 -5.42 -12.36
N GLN A 174 -17.52 -5.45 -12.71
CA GLN A 174 -18.56 -5.52 -11.68
C GLN A 174 -18.55 -6.89 -11.01
N LEU A 175 -18.47 -6.93 -9.68
CA LEU A 175 -18.57 -8.17 -8.91
C LEU A 175 -19.90 -8.23 -8.16
N ALA A 176 -20.67 -9.30 -8.38
CA ALA A 176 -21.77 -9.66 -7.51
C ALA A 176 -21.24 -10.54 -6.36
N VAL A 177 -21.05 -9.95 -5.18
CA VAL A 177 -20.57 -10.68 -4.00
C VAL A 177 -21.74 -11.30 -3.23
N SER A 178 -21.53 -12.52 -2.74
CA SER A 178 -22.47 -13.18 -1.82
C SER A 178 -22.48 -12.41 -0.50
N LYS A 179 -23.67 -12.07 0.02
CA LYS A 179 -23.82 -11.37 1.31
C LYS A 179 -24.68 -12.20 2.27
N GLY A 180 -24.32 -12.18 3.54
CA GLY A 180 -25.05 -12.87 4.60
C GLY A 180 -24.24 -12.98 5.87
N SER A 181 -24.88 -13.44 6.95
CA SER A 181 -24.26 -13.54 8.28
C SER A 181 -23.77 -14.94 8.66
N ASP A 182 -24.10 -15.96 7.87
CA ASP A 182 -23.62 -17.32 8.09
C ASP A 182 -22.12 -17.45 7.72
N PRO A 183 -21.29 -18.15 8.51
CA PRO A 183 -19.87 -18.37 8.23
C PRO A 183 -19.57 -18.90 6.81
N THR A 184 -20.43 -19.75 6.25
CA THR A 184 -20.28 -20.31 4.90
C THR A 184 -20.45 -19.21 3.84
N VAL A 185 -21.45 -18.35 4.02
CA VAL A 185 -21.70 -17.22 3.11
C VAL A 185 -20.59 -16.18 3.22
N LEU A 186 -20.16 -15.86 4.44
CA LEU A 186 -19.03 -14.97 4.70
C LEU A 186 -17.75 -15.48 4.03
N SER A 187 -17.46 -16.79 4.14
CA SER A 187 -16.33 -17.43 3.49
C SER A 187 -16.42 -17.33 1.96
N SER A 188 -17.61 -17.61 1.40
CA SER A 188 -17.86 -17.51 -0.03
C SER A 188 -17.59 -16.09 -0.57
N GLY A 189 -18.19 -15.06 0.05
CA GLY A 189 -17.99 -13.68 -0.38
C GLY A 189 -16.55 -13.19 -0.19
N THR A 190 -15.86 -13.61 0.89
CA THR A 190 -14.44 -13.33 1.11
C THR A 190 -13.58 -13.92 -0.02
N ARG A 191 -13.83 -15.18 -0.40
CA ARG A 191 -13.11 -15.84 -1.49
C ARG A 191 -13.42 -15.21 -2.84
N GLN A 192 -14.66 -14.77 -3.08
CA GLN A 192 -15.05 -14.04 -4.29
C GLN A 192 -14.28 -12.72 -4.43
N LEU A 193 -14.18 -11.92 -3.37
CA LEU A 193 -13.43 -10.66 -3.38
C LEU A 193 -11.92 -10.87 -3.57
N LEU A 194 -11.32 -11.81 -2.85
CA LEU A 194 -9.88 -12.08 -3.00
C LEU A 194 -9.55 -12.70 -4.36
N LYS A 195 -10.43 -13.55 -4.90
CA LYS A 195 -10.31 -14.07 -6.27
C LYS A 195 -10.40 -12.95 -7.29
N TYR A 196 -11.35 -12.03 -7.11
CA TYR A 196 -11.46 -10.86 -7.96
C TYR A 196 -10.17 -10.03 -7.96
N LEU A 197 -9.60 -9.75 -6.79
CA LEU A 197 -8.33 -9.02 -6.66
C LEU A 197 -7.17 -9.74 -7.36
N LYS A 198 -7.08 -11.07 -7.23
CA LYS A 198 -6.11 -11.88 -7.98
C LYS A 198 -6.31 -11.76 -9.48
N ASP A 199 -7.54 -11.94 -9.96
CA ASP A 199 -7.86 -11.98 -11.39
C ASP A 199 -7.59 -10.63 -12.10
N ILE A 200 -7.69 -9.51 -11.37
CA ILE A 200 -7.32 -8.18 -11.90
C ILE A 200 -5.83 -7.84 -11.75
N GLY A 201 -5.02 -8.72 -11.14
CA GLY A 201 -3.58 -8.55 -10.99
C GLY A 201 -3.13 -7.78 -9.73
N TYR A 202 -3.98 -7.65 -8.70
CA TYR A 202 -3.58 -7.03 -7.42
C TYR A 202 -2.59 -7.89 -6.63
N CYS A 203 -2.72 -9.21 -6.70
CA CYS A 203 -1.88 -10.15 -5.98
C CYS A 203 -1.62 -11.40 -6.82
N LYS A 204 -0.59 -12.17 -6.46
CA LYS A 204 -0.25 -13.40 -7.16
C LYS A 204 -1.22 -14.53 -6.85
N ASP A 205 -1.59 -14.65 -5.57
CA ASP A 205 -2.52 -15.66 -5.09
C ASP A 205 -3.06 -15.27 -3.71
N PHE A 206 -3.99 -16.08 -3.18
CA PHE A 206 -4.47 -15.92 -1.82
C PHE A 206 -4.86 -17.26 -1.18
N GLN A 207 -4.87 -17.28 0.15
CA GLN A 207 -5.38 -18.38 0.95
C GLN A 207 -6.32 -17.84 2.02
N VAL A 208 -7.34 -18.63 2.37
CA VAL A 208 -8.29 -18.33 3.44
C VAL A 208 -8.59 -19.63 4.17
N THR A 209 -8.46 -19.62 5.51
CA THR A 209 -8.86 -20.76 6.35
C THR A 209 -10.38 -20.85 6.46
N ASP A 210 -10.86 -21.92 7.08
CA ASP A 210 -12.27 -22.02 7.42
C ASP A 210 -12.68 -20.96 8.45
N PHE A 211 -13.95 -20.58 8.38
CA PHE A 211 -14.56 -19.61 9.27
C PHE A 211 -15.09 -20.34 10.50
N ALA A 212 -14.37 -20.19 11.61
CA ALA A 212 -14.70 -20.86 12.86
C ALA A 212 -15.54 -19.93 13.75
N SER A 213 -16.76 -20.36 14.09
CA SER A 213 -17.56 -19.68 15.10
C SER A 213 -16.98 -19.98 16.49
N THR A 214 -16.62 -18.93 17.22
CA THR A 214 -16.07 -19.00 18.58
C THR A 214 -16.86 -18.06 19.49
N GLY A 215 -17.88 -18.59 20.16
CA GLY A 215 -18.81 -17.76 20.93
C GLY A 215 -19.68 -16.91 20.02
N ASP A 216 -19.70 -15.59 20.26
CA ASP A 216 -20.39 -14.58 19.46
C ASP A 216 -19.57 -14.08 18.26
N ALA A 217 -18.34 -14.57 18.09
CA ALA A 217 -17.41 -14.10 17.06
C ALA A 217 -17.14 -15.16 15.99
N VAL A 218 -16.86 -14.72 14.77
CA VAL A 218 -16.34 -15.56 13.69
C VAL A 218 -14.85 -15.26 13.49
N LYS A 219 -14.01 -16.29 13.51
CA LYS A 219 -12.55 -16.16 13.35
C LYS A 219 -12.06 -16.90 12.12
N PHE A 220 -11.12 -16.31 11.41
CA PHE A 220 -10.44 -16.94 10.29
C PHE A 220 -9.10 -16.24 10.01
N VAL A 221 -8.28 -16.82 9.14
CA VAL A 221 -7.04 -16.22 8.67
C VAL A 221 -7.09 -16.09 7.16
N SER A 222 -6.67 -14.94 6.64
CA SER A 222 -6.38 -14.75 5.23
C SER A 222 -4.89 -14.54 5.02
N PHE A 223 -4.40 -14.96 3.86
CA PHE A 223 -3.05 -14.67 3.40
C PHE A 223 -3.08 -14.20 1.95
N VAL A 224 -2.50 -13.04 1.67
CA VAL A 224 -2.39 -12.49 0.31
C VAL A 224 -0.94 -12.57 -0.14
N PHE A 225 -0.68 -13.36 -1.19
CA PHE A 225 0.65 -13.56 -1.76
C PHE A 225 1.00 -12.39 -2.68
N ASP A 226 2.16 -11.79 -2.42
CA ASP A 226 2.76 -10.80 -3.32
C ASP A 226 1.77 -9.69 -3.74
N PRO A 227 1.09 -8.98 -2.81
CA PRO A 227 0.24 -7.85 -3.18
C PRO A 227 1.06 -6.74 -3.83
N VAL A 228 0.47 -6.00 -4.77
CA VAL A 228 1.17 -4.99 -5.59
C VAL A 228 1.88 -3.92 -4.78
N ASN A 229 1.44 -3.65 -3.56
CA ASN A 229 2.02 -2.70 -2.62
C ASN A 229 2.73 -3.37 -1.42
N LEU A 230 3.23 -4.60 -1.57
CA LEU A 230 3.92 -5.33 -0.50
C LEU A 230 5.08 -4.52 0.09
N ASP A 231 5.94 -3.92 -0.72
CA ASP A 231 7.07 -3.13 -0.21
C ASP A 231 6.62 -1.90 0.58
N ALA A 232 5.57 -1.21 0.10
CA ALA A 232 4.95 -0.09 0.80
C ALA A 232 4.40 -0.54 2.15
N THR A 233 3.67 -1.66 2.14
CA THR A 233 3.12 -2.29 3.33
C THR A 233 4.21 -2.65 4.33
N VAL A 234 5.28 -3.31 3.89
CA VAL A 234 6.42 -3.70 4.74
C VAL A 234 7.07 -2.46 5.36
N SER A 235 7.28 -1.42 4.56
CA SER A 235 7.86 -0.14 4.97
C SER A 235 6.97 0.59 6.00
N LEU A 236 5.65 0.61 5.78
CA LEU A 236 4.70 1.35 6.60
C LEU A 236 4.29 0.61 7.87
N MET A 237 4.07 -0.70 7.83
CA MET A 237 3.74 -1.49 9.02
C MET A 237 4.82 -1.37 10.11
N ARG A 238 6.10 -1.28 9.70
CA ARG A 238 7.22 -1.08 10.63
C ARG A 238 7.23 0.30 11.30
N SER A 239 6.62 1.30 10.68
CA SER A 239 6.71 2.71 11.11
C SER A 239 5.39 3.29 11.63
N ASN A 240 4.24 2.71 11.28
CA ASN A 240 2.91 3.25 11.54
C ASN A 240 1.89 2.13 11.70
N GLY A 241 2.09 1.20 12.66
CA GLY A 241 1.22 0.04 12.90
C GLY A 241 -0.28 0.36 12.75
N GLY A 242 -0.93 -0.24 11.75
CA GLY A 242 -2.34 -0.04 11.39
C GLY A 242 -2.60 0.89 10.20
N PHE A 243 -1.71 1.83 9.87
CA PHE A 243 -1.89 2.78 8.76
C PHE A 243 -1.01 2.43 7.56
N ALA A 244 -1.26 1.26 6.98
CA ALA A 244 -0.58 0.77 5.79
C ALA A 244 -1.59 0.62 4.62
N PRO A 245 -1.13 0.76 3.38
CA PRO A 245 -1.96 0.57 2.20
C PRO A 245 -2.31 -0.91 2.06
N ARG A 246 -3.38 -1.35 2.68
CA ARG A 246 -3.83 -2.76 2.64
C ARG A 246 -5.17 -2.85 1.95
N TYR A 247 -5.19 -2.60 0.64
CA TYR A 247 -6.44 -2.48 -0.11
C TYR A 247 -7.30 -3.73 0.01
N ASP A 248 -6.70 -4.93 -0.07
CA ASP A 248 -7.34 -6.22 0.20
C ASP A 248 -8.09 -6.22 1.54
N GLN A 249 -7.37 -5.91 2.62
CA GLN A 249 -7.92 -5.90 3.97
C GLN A 249 -9.01 -4.84 4.12
N ARG A 250 -8.80 -3.62 3.62
CA ARG A 250 -9.78 -2.53 3.76
C ARG A 250 -11.05 -2.80 2.96
N ILE A 251 -10.95 -3.47 1.80
CA ILE A 251 -12.10 -3.98 1.05
C ILE A 251 -12.84 -5.06 1.85
N LEU A 252 -12.12 -6.02 2.43
CA LEU A 252 -12.73 -7.07 3.24
C LEU A 252 -13.44 -6.51 4.49
N GLN A 253 -12.84 -5.53 5.18
CA GLN A 253 -13.51 -4.84 6.28
C GLN A 253 -14.82 -4.18 5.85
N ALA A 254 -14.84 -3.49 4.70
CA ALA A 254 -16.05 -2.87 4.18
C ALA A 254 -17.11 -3.92 3.81
N TYR A 255 -16.70 -5.05 3.24
CA TYR A 255 -17.57 -6.19 2.98
C TYR A 255 -18.18 -6.78 4.26
N PHE A 256 -17.40 -6.94 5.33
CA PHE A 256 -17.91 -7.45 6.60
C PHE A 256 -18.89 -6.48 7.27
N ALA A 257 -18.60 -5.19 7.23
CA ALA A 257 -19.52 -4.15 7.70
C ALA A 257 -20.86 -4.20 6.93
N ASP A 258 -20.80 -4.35 5.61
CA ASP A 258 -21.98 -4.51 4.75
C ASP A 258 -22.75 -5.83 4.99
N CYS A 259 -22.11 -6.83 5.61
CA CYS A 259 -22.75 -8.06 6.10
C CYS A 259 -23.22 -7.96 7.56
N GLY A 260 -23.09 -6.80 8.22
CA GLY A 260 -23.52 -6.57 9.61
C GLY A 260 -22.49 -7.01 10.65
N PHE A 261 -21.19 -6.94 10.35
CA PHE A 261 -20.12 -7.26 11.29
C PHE A 261 -19.11 -6.13 11.45
N SER A 262 -18.70 -5.89 12.69
CA SER A 262 -17.45 -5.21 12.99
C SER A 262 -16.31 -6.20 12.92
N SER A 263 -15.21 -5.75 12.34
CA SER A 263 -14.00 -6.57 12.20
C SER A 263 -12.84 -5.97 12.99
N THR A 264 -12.17 -6.79 13.78
CA THR A 264 -10.81 -6.52 14.26
C THR A 264 -9.87 -7.55 13.64
N PHE A 265 -8.60 -7.17 13.48
CA PHE A 265 -7.61 -8.06 12.88
C PHE A 265 -6.19 -7.70 13.32
N GLU A 266 -5.30 -8.67 13.18
CA GLU A 266 -3.87 -8.51 13.39
C GLU A 266 -3.10 -8.92 12.14
N ASP A 267 -2.20 -8.05 11.71
CA ASP A 267 -1.38 -8.28 10.54
C ASP A 267 0.03 -8.74 10.90
N THR A 268 0.53 -9.70 10.14
CA THR A 268 1.91 -10.14 10.20
C THR A 268 2.45 -10.33 8.80
N LEU A 269 3.64 -9.78 8.54
CA LEU A 269 4.42 -10.14 7.37
C LEU A 269 4.80 -11.62 7.49
N ALA A 270 4.55 -12.42 6.47
CA ALA A 270 4.80 -13.86 6.51
C ALA A 270 5.18 -14.43 5.12
N GLU A 271 5.71 -15.64 5.11
CA GLU A 271 6.04 -16.38 3.88
C GLU A 271 4.88 -17.26 3.39
N SER A 272 3.99 -17.65 4.29
CA SER A 272 2.81 -18.48 4.02
C SER A 272 1.71 -18.20 5.05
N ILE A 273 0.54 -18.82 4.87
CA ILE A 273 -0.56 -18.74 5.83
C ILE A 273 -0.23 -19.46 7.16
N GLU A 274 0.65 -20.46 7.11
CA GLU A 274 1.03 -21.25 8.28
C GLU A 274 1.93 -20.44 9.22
N VAL A 275 1.83 -20.72 10.52
CA VAL A 275 2.65 -20.05 11.54
C VAL A 275 4.03 -20.70 11.56
N THR A 276 4.98 -20.11 10.84
CA THR A 276 6.40 -20.45 11.01
C THR A 276 7.22 -19.19 11.23
N SER A 277 7.93 -19.13 12.36
CA SER A 277 9.01 -18.18 12.58
C SER A 277 10.31 -18.93 12.89
N THR A 278 11.44 -18.25 12.62
CA THR A 278 12.84 -18.51 13.03
C THR A 278 13.87 -18.71 11.90
N SER A 279 13.85 -17.84 10.89
CA SER A 279 15.03 -17.64 10.02
C SER A 279 15.47 -16.18 10.06
N SER A 280 16.78 -15.95 10.23
CA SER A 280 17.42 -14.63 10.24
C SER A 280 17.53 -13.99 8.84
N ARG A 281 17.08 -14.68 7.78
CA ARG A 281 16.96 -14.14 6.41
C ARG A 281 15.51 -14.19 5.95
N PHE A 282 14.65 -13.46 6.66
CA PHE A 282 13.22 -13.39 6.37
C PHE A 282 12.94 -12.43 5.19
N VAL A 283 12.40 -12.95 4.09
CA VAL A 283 11.87 -12.14 2.98
C VAL A 283 10.36 -12.39 2.92
N PRO A 284 9.51 -11.42 3.30
CA PRO A 284 8.08 -11.64 3.29
C PRO A 284 7.59 -11.91 1.86
N LYS A 285 6.73 -12.91 1.70
CA LYS A 285 6.07 -13.26 0.43
C LYS A 285 4.63 -12.77 0.35
N GLY A 286 4.15 -12.14 1.42
CA GLY A 286 2.78 -11.72 1.53
C GLY A 286 2.46 -11.20 2.92
N VAL A 287 1.17 -11.00 3.15
CA VAL A 287 0.66 -10.54 4.43
C VAL A 287 -0.39 -11.51 4.93
N ARG A 288 -0.19 -11.98 6.16
CA ARG A 288 -1.15 -12.79 6.90
C ARG A 288 -1.97 -11.87 7.79
N THR A 289 -3.28 -12.00 7.70
CA THR A 289 -4.23 -11.24 8.51
C THR A 289 -5.10 -12.22 9.30
N ALA A 290 -5.01 -12.16 10.62
CA ALA A 290 -5.87 -12.92 11.52
C ALA A 290 -7.09 -12.08 11.85
N TRP A 291 -8.28 -12.57 11.51
CA TRP A 291 -9.53 -11.83 11.61
C TRP A 291 -10.40 -12.30 12.77
N MET A 292 -11.09 -11.35 13.39
CA MET A 292 -12.17 -11.57 14.32
C MET A 292 -13.34 -10.67 13.94
N LEU A 293 -14.46 -11.30 13.56
CA LEU A 293 -15.70 -10.63 13.21
C LEU A 293 -16.68 -10.76 14.37
N LYS A 294 -17.31 -9.66 14.75
CA LYS A 294 -18.39 -9.63 15.73
C LYS A 294 -19.64 -9.05 15.08
N PRO A 295 -20.83 -9.62 15.34
CA PRO A 295 -22.08 -9.00 14.91
C PRO A 295 -22.12 -7.55 15.38
N ASP A 296 -22.43 -6.65 14.46
CA ASP A 296 -22.74 -5.28 14.83
C ASP A 296 -24.10 -5.31 15.53
N ASN A 297 -24.06 -5.28 16.86
CA ASN A 297 -25.23 -5.00 17.68
C ASN A 297 -25.61 -3.53 17.48
N ALA A 298 -26.11 -3.20 16.29
CA ALA A 298 -26.82 -1.95 16.07
C ALA A 298 -28.16 -2.07 16.81
N SER A 299 -28.13 -1.72 18.09
CA SER A 299 -29.29 -1.34 18.88
C SER A 299 -29.78 0.04 18.46
#